data_AF-W6Q9G5-F1
#
_entry.id   AF-W6Q9G5-F1
#
_cell.length_a   1.000
_cell.length_b   1.000
_cell.length_c   1.000
_cell.angle_alpha   90.00
_cell.angle_beta   90.00
_cell.angle_gamma   90.00
#
_symmetry.space_group_name_H-M   'P 1'
#
loop_
_entity.id
_entity.type
_entity.pdbx_description
1 polymer ?
#
loop_
_entity_poly.entity_id
_entity_poly.type
_entity_poly.pdbx_seq_one_letter_code
_entity_poly.pdbx_strand_id
1 'polypeptide(L)'
;MAIQSVRSTPEALLEAPICSHPIPDASGKLAVYTQRGYSFKSHSAFAQIRVREMDTPRSWAITDNPHANYPRWLSRSEKAHLAGGHGKWAQH
;
A
#
# COMPACT_ATOMS: atom_id res chain seq x y z
N MET A 1 12.12 6.13 -24.56
CA MET A 1 11.09 5.56 -23.66
C MET A 1 9.90 5.17 -24.52
N ALA A 2 9.65 3.87 -24.70
CA ALA A 2 8.45 3.39 -25.37
C ALA A 2 7.37 3.19 -24.30
N ILE A 3 6.31 3.99 -24.35
CA ILE A 3 5.13 3.78 -23.53
C ILE A 3 4.44 2.58 -24.16
N GLN A 4 4.48 1.41 -23.52
CA GLN A 4 3.70 0.26 -23.98
C GLN A 4 2.25 0.72 -24.11
N SER A 5 1.64 0.57 -25.28
CA SER A 5 0.23 0.88 -25.46
C SER A 5 -0.54 -0.05 -24.53
N VAL A 6 -1.00 0.47 -23.39
CA VAL A 6 -1.94 -0.23 -22.54
C VAL A 6 -3.13 -0.53 -23.44
N ARG A 7 -3.31 -1.81 -23.74
CA ARG A 7 -4.41 -2.28 -24.60
C ARG A 7 -5.67 -1.71 -23.97
N SER A 8 -6.29 -0.73 -24.64
CA SER A 8 -7.39 0.06 -24.08
C SER A 8 -8.68 -0.74 -24.15
N THR A 9 -8.70 -1.91 -23.50
CA THR A 9 -9.89 -2.76 -23.40
C THR A 9 -10.65 -2.44 -22.11
N PRO A 10 -11.96 -2.65 -22.09
CA PRO A 10 -12.76 -2.50 -20.87
C PRO A 10 -12.20 -3.31 -19.70
N GLU A 11 -11.69 -4.51 -19.95
CA GLU A 11 -11.12 -5.39 -18.92
C GLU A 11 -9.86 -4.77 -18.30
N ALA A 12 -8.97 -4.21 -19.11
CA ALA A 12 -7.75 -3.56 -18.61
C ALA A 12 -8.07 -2.32 -17.75
N LEU A 13 -9.13 -1.59 -18.08
CA LEU A 13 -9.60 -0.46 -17.27
C LEU A 13 -10.23 -0.93 -15.95
N LEU A 14 -10.96 -2.05 -15.96
CA LEU A 14 -11.59 -2.61 -14.77
C LEU A 14 -10.61 -3.35 -13.84
N GLU A 15 -9.51 -3.89 -14.36
CA GLU A 15 -8.41 -4.45 -13.55
C GLU A 15 -7.44 -3.38 -13.01
N ALA A 16 -7.53 -2.14 -13.51
CA ALA A 16 -6.65 -1.07 -13.07
C ALA A 16 -6.78 -0.85 -11.55
N PRO A 17 -5.68 -0.91 -10.79
CA PRO A 17 -5.75 -0.73 -9.34
C PRO A 17 -6.18 0.69 -8.97
N ILE A 18 -7.08 0.79 -8.00
CA ILE A 18 -7.50 2.05 -7.38
C ILE A 18 -6.65 2.26 -6.13
N CYS A 19 -5.98 3.40 -6.05
CA CYS A 19 -5.12 3.76 -4.93
C CYS A 19 -5.73 4.91 -4.12
N SER A 20 -5.64 4.83 -2.80
CA SER A 20 -5.94 5.96 -1.92
C SER A 20 -4.86 7.04 -2.04
N HIS A 21 -5.14 8.22 -1.48
CA HIS A 21 -4.10 9.23 -1.28
C HIS A 21 -2.95 8.64 -0.42
N PRO A 22 -1.69 8.80 -0.86
CA PRO A 22 -0.55 8.35 -0.07
C PRO A 22 -0.33 9.27 1.13
N ILE A 23 -0.07 8.67 2.28
CA ILE A 23 0.26 9.37 3.52
C ILE A 23 1.78 9.29 3.70
N PRO A 24 2.53 10.39 3.57
CA PRO A 24 3.97 10.38 3.74
C PRO A 24 4.35 10.16 5.21
N ASP A 25 5.51 9.54 5.42
CA ASP A 25 6.12 9.43 6.74
C ASP A 25 6.74 10.77 7.15
N ALA A 26 7.17 10.87 8.42
CA ALA A 26 7.73 12.12 8.95
C ALA A 26 9.03 12.57 8.24
N SER A 27 9.79 11.65 7.64
CA SER A 27 10.98 11.97 6.86
C SER A 27 10.69 12.32 5.39
N GLY A 28 9.48 12.02 4.90
CA GLY A 28 9.09 12.18 3.50
C GLY A 28 9.71 11.16 2.55
N LYS A 29 10.38 10.10 3.05
CA LYS A 29 11.04 9.08 2.23
C LYS A 29 10.13 7.92 1.87
N LEU A 30 9.14 7.66 2.71
CA LEU A 30 8.17 6.59 2.55
C LEU A 30 6.77 7.17 2.51
N ALA A 31 5.86 6.51 1.80
CA ALA A 31 4.44 6.78 1.91
C ALA A 31 3.65 5.48 1.96
N VAL A 32 2.60 5.49 2.77
CA VAL A 32 1.68 4.37 2.92
C VAL A 32 0.36 4.68 2.23
N TYR A 33 -0.22 3.70 1.55
CA TYR A 33 -1.51 3.83 0.87
C TYR A 33 -2.24 2.49 0.83
N THR A 34 -3.55 2.55 0.59
CA THR A 34 -4.36 1.38 0.29
C THR A 34 -4.49 1.24 -1.22
N GLN A 35 -4.23 0.05 -1.73
CA GLN A 35 -4.47 -0.33 -3.12
C GLN A 35 -5.56 -1.38 -3.17
N ARG A 36 -6.53 -1.21 -4.07
CA ARG A 36 -7.59 -2.18 -4.32
C ARG A 36 -7.68 -2.46 -5.81
N GLY A 37 -8.22 -3.62 -6.17
CA GLY A 37 -8.46 -3.95 -7.56
C GLY A 37 -9.27 -5.22 -7.69
N TYR A 38 -9.63 -5.53 -8.93
CA TYR A 38 -10.28 -6.77 -9.31
C TYR A 38 -9.38 -7.52 -10.29
N SER A 39 -9.36 -8.85 -10.21
CA SER A 39 -8.72 -9.68 -11.22
C SER A 39 -9.75 -10.57 -11.89
N PHE A 40 -9.86 -10.49 -13.22
CA PHE A 40 -10.67 -11.39 -14.03
C PHE A 40 -10.08 -12.80 -14.07
N LYS A 41 -8.75 -12.93 -13.93
CA LYS A 41 -8.08 -14.24 -13.90
C LYS A 41 -8.55 -15.09 -12.71
N SER A 42 -8.59 -14.51 -11.51
CA SER A 42 -9.05 -15.21 -10.29
C SER A 42 -10.51 -14.96 -9.95
N HIS A 43 -11.20 -14.08 -10.69
CA HIS A 43 -12.56 -13.64 -10.38
C HIS A 43 -12.72 -13.14 -8.94
N SER A 44 -11.74 -12.36 -8.47
CA SER A 44 -11.73 -11.89 -7.08
C SER A 44 -11.22 -10.46 -6.95
N ALA A 45 -11.73 -9.76 -5.93
CA ALA A 45 -11.22 -8.48 -5.51
C ALA A 45 -10.09 -8.65 -4.49
N PHE A 46 -9.16 -7.70 -4.48
CA PHE A 46 -8.11 -7.62 -3.47
C PHE A 46 -8.04 -6.22 -2.87
N ALA A 47 -7.55 -6.15 -1.63
CA ALA A 47 -7.19 -4.93 -0.95
C ALA A 47 -5.87 -5.17 -0.20
N GLN A 48 -4.94 -4.23 -0.34
CA GLN A 48 -3.63 -4.29 0.30
C GLN A 48 -3.25 -2.92 0.83
N ILE A 49 -2.61 -2.90 2.00
CA ILE A 49 -1.85 -1.73 2.43
C ILE A 49 -0.42 -1.90 1.93
N ARG A 50 0.08 -0.88 1.23
CA ARG A 50 1.41 -0.87 0.65
C ARG A 50 2.21 0.32 1.15
N VAL A 51 3.52 0.11 1.31
CA VAL A 51 4.50 1.18 1.50
C VAL A 51 5.27 1.35 0.20
N ARG A 52 5.53 2.61 -0.18
CA ARG A 52 6.32 2.98 -1.35
C ARG A 52 7.46 3.89 -0.93
N GLU A 53 8.64 3.63 -1.48
CA GLU A 53 9.78 4.56 -1.43
C GLU A 53 9.52 5.73 -2.38
N MET A 54 9.81 6.96 -1.95
CA MET A 54 9.59 8.16 -2.79
C MET A 54 10.68 8.32 -3.85
N ASP A 55 11.91 7.92 -3.53
CA ASP A 55 13.07 8.08 -4.41
C ASP A 55 13.23 6.93 -5.42
N THR A 56 12.54 5.81 -5.21
CA THR A 56 12.65 4.62 -6.06
C THR A 56 11.24 4.12 -6.46
N PRO A 57 11.11 3.31 -7.52
CA PRO A 57 9.83 2.70 -7.87
C PRO A 57 9.43 1.54 -6.93
N ARG A 58 10.16 1.31 -5.83
CA ARG A 58 9.94 0.15 -4.96
C ARG A 58 8.68 0.31 -4.11
N SER A 59 7.90 -0.76 -4.04
CA SER A 59 6.77 -0.86 -3.11
C SER A 59 6.59 -2.30 -2.63
N TRP A 60 6.08 -2.45 -1.41
CA TRP A 60 5.78 -3.76 -0.82
C TRP A 60 4.50 -3.71 -0.01
N ALA A 61 3.81 -4.85 0.09
CA ALA A 61 2.66 -5.00 0.97
C ALA A 61 3.15 -5.16 2.42
N ILE A 62 2.43 -4.56 3.37
CA ILE A 62 2.74 -4.68 4.80
C ILE A 62 1.76 -5.59 5.56
N THR A 63 0.72 -6.07 4.88
CA THR A 63 -0.29 -6.96 5.45
C THR A 63 -0.94 -7.79 4.36
N ASP A 64 -1.25 -9.04 4.69
CA ASP A 64 -2.03 -9.96 3.87
C ASP A 64 -3.51 -9.99 4.30
N ASN A 65 -3.91 -9.18 5.28
CA ASN A 65 -5.30 -9.09 5.71
C ASN A 65 -6.13 -8.28 4.70
N PRO A 66 -7.10 -8.90 3.99
CA PRO A 66 -7.91 -8.21 2.99
C PRO A 66 -8.87 -7.17 3.58
N HIS A 67 -9.10 -7.19 4.89
CA HIS A 67 -9.94 -6.22 5.60
C HIS A 67 -9.13 -5.04 6.19
N ALA A 68 -7.81 -5.04 6.05
CA ALA A 68 -6.97 -3.95 6.54
C ALA A 68 -7.19 -2.68 5.72
N ASN A 69 -7.49 -1.59 6.41
CA ASN A 69 -7.83 -0.30 5.82
C ASN A 69 -7.31 0.85 6.68
N TYR A 70 -7.33 2.07 6.13
CA TYR A 70 -6.96 3.31 6.84
C TYR A 70 -5.54 3.28 7.43
N PRO A 71 -4.51 3.10 6.58
CA PRO A 71 -3.15 3.10 7.06
C PRO A 71 -2.77 4.44 7.68
N ARG A 72 -1.94 4.40 8.73
CA ARG A 72 -1.29 5.58 9.30
C ARG A 72 0.11 5.24 9.79
N TRP A 73 0.98 6.23 9.80
CA TRP A 73 2.26 6.14 10.50
C TRP A 73 2.03 6.28 12.00
N LEU A 74 2.75 5.47 12.78
CA LEU A 74 2.80 5.62 14.22
C LEU A 74 3.86 6.65 14.60
N SER A 75 3.49 7.63 15.42
CA SER A 75 4.43 8.55 16.05
C SER A 75 5.36 7.82 17.01
N ARG A 76 6.45 8.47 17.39
CA ARG A 76 7.42 7.91 18.35
C ARG A 76 6.78 7.60 19.71
N SER A 77 5.84 8.44 20.15
CA SER A 77 5.12 8.27 21.43
C SER A 77 4.13 7.11 21.38
N GLU A 78 3.39 6.97 20.28
CA GLU A 78 2.51 5.79 20.05
C GLU A 78 3.34 4.50 20.03
N LYS A 79 4.50 4.51 19.36
CA LYS A 79 5.43 3.36 19.36
C LYS A 79 5.94 3.02 20.75
N ALA A 80 6.26 4.00 21.59
CA ALA A 80 6.72 3.77 22.96
C ALA A 80 5.61 3.22 23.87
N HIS A 81 4.38 3.73 23.74
CA HIS A 81 3.21 3.23 24.48
C HIS A 81 2.90 1.77 24.14
N LEU A 82 3.03 1.41 22.85
CA LEU A 82 2.85 0.03 22.38
C LEU A 82 4.03 -0.88 22.76
N ALA A 83 5.27 -0.37 22.76
CA ALA A 83 6.45 -1.14 23.17
C ALA A 83 6.46 -1.48 24.67
N GLY A 84 5.77 -0.68 25.51
CA GLY A 84 5.49 -1.01 26.90
C GLY A 84 4.52 -2.19 27.09
N GLY A 85 3.86 -2.63 26.02
CA GLY A 85 2.98 -3.80 25.98
C GLY A 85 3.42 -4.80 24.92
N HIS A 86 4.44 -5.62 25.22
CA HIS A 86 4.69 -6.94 24.64
C HIS A 86 4.34 -7.18 23.14
N GLY A 87 4.69 -6.24 22.24
CA GLY A 87 4.39 -6.35 20.81
C GLY A 87 5.53 -5.83 19.94
N LYS A 88 6.32 -6.74 19.37
CA LYS A 88 7.36 -6.42 18.38
C LYS A 88 6.71 -6.12 17.03
N TRP A 89 6.92 -4.92 16.47
CA TRP A 89 6.63 -4.64 15.06
C TRP A 89 7.72 -3.81 14.39
N ALA A 90 7.80 -4.00 13.08
CA ALA A 90 8.89 -3.70 12.16
C ALA A 90 9.62 -2.38 12.41
N GLN A 91 10.89 -2.50 12.78
CA GLN A 91 11.89 -1.46 12.56
C GLN A 91 12.36 -1.57 11.12
N HIS A 92 12.09 -0.56 10.31
CA HIS A 92 12.95 -0.17 9.19
C HIS A 92 12.70 1.29 8.83
#